data_AF-A0A1L9V3M5-F1
#
_entry.id   AF-A0A1L9V3M5-F1
#
_cell.length_a   1.000
_cell.length_b   1.000
_cell.length_c   1.000
_cell.angle_alpha   90.00
_cell.angle_beta   90.00
_cell.angle_gamma   90.00
#
_symmetry.space_group_name_H-M   'P 1'
#
loop_
_entity.id
_entity.type
_entity.pdbx_description
1 polymer ?
#
loop_
_entity_poly.entity_id
_entity_poly.type
_entity_poly.pdbx_seq_one_letter_code
_entity_poly.pdbx_strand_id
1 'polypeptide(L)'
;PQPTSDPLDPLNWSRHQKHTILGIVMLKYLLFTYITTTTVPSFPEIQSEFAINYAQVNWTVAIPALGLSVGPLFWSSLSEIYGRRIVFIVGTTIALVSTIGAAVADRYDGYMAARFFQGFGTSPASTVGMAV
;
A
#
# COMPACT_ATOMS: atom_id res chain seq x y z
N PRO A 1 17.18 -25.45 7.02
CA PRO A 1 16.05 -25.97 7.82
C PRO A 1 15.51 -27.23 7.13
N GLN A 2 15.17 -28.27 7.88
CA GLN A 2 14.69 -29.53 7.33
C GLN A 2 13.17 -29.42 7.08
N PRO A 3 12.63 -29.87 5.93
CA PRO A 3 11.20 -29.79 5.66
C PRO A 3 10.43 -30.69 6.64
N THR A 4 9.42 -30.10 7.26
CA THR A 4 8.52 -30.79 8.18
C THR A 4 7.43 -31.51 7.38
N SER A 5 6.76 -32.51 7.94
CA SER A 5 5.63 -33.21 7.28
C SER A 5 4.34 -32.39 7.21
N ASP A 6 4.35 -31.13 7.64
CA ASP A 6 3.22 -30.21 7.58
C ASP A 6 2.97 -29.75 6.12
N PRO A 7 1.76 -29.95 5.56
CA PRO A 7 1.39 -29.45 4.24
C PRO A 7 1.50 -27.91 4.09
N LEU A 8 1.46 -27.17 5.21
CA LEU A 8 1.59 -25.72 5.24
C LEU A 8 3.04 -25.24 5.33
N ASP A 9 4.02 -26.16 5.42
CA ASP A 9 5.44 -25.81 5.40
C ASP A 9 5.81 -25.23 4.02
N PRO A 10 6.27 -23.96 3.94
CA PRO A 10 6.65 -23.33 2.68
C PRO A 10 7.81 -24.05 1.97
N LEU A 11 8.57 -24.90 2.66
CA LEU A 11 9.58 -25.74 2.05
C LEU A 11 8.98 -26.80 1.10
N ASN A 12 7.77 -27.30 1.40
CA ASN A 12 7.07 -28.35 0.65
C ASN A 12 6.30 -27.84 -0.59
N TRP A 13 6.17 -26.52 -0.76
CA TRP A 13 5.39 -25.97 -1.86
C TRP A 13 6.03 -26.16 -3.23
N SER A 14 5.18 -26.34 -4.25
CA SER A 14 5.63 -26.47 -5.65
C SER A 14 6.34 -25.21 -6.13
N ARG A 15 7.28 -25.37 -7.08
CA ARG A 15 8.01 -24.21 -7.66
C ARG A 15 7.04 -23.16 -8.22
N HIS A 16 5.96 -23.56 -8.87
CA HIS A 16 4.97 -22.62 -9.41
C HIS A 16 4.31 -21.78 -8.32
N GLN A 17 3.88 -22.38 -7.21
CA GLN A 17 3.29 -21.65 -6.09
C GLN A 17 4.25 -20.61 -5.51
N LYS A 18 5.55 -20.95 -5.37
CA LYS A 18 6.57 -20.03 -4.88
C LYS A 18 6.75 -18.82 -5.81
N HIS A 19 6.85 -19.05 -7.13
CA HIS A 19 6.99 -17.96 -8.10
C HIS A 19 5.73 -17.10 -8.20
N THR A 20 4.53 -17.67 -8.10
CA THR A 20 3.28 -16.89 -8.09
C THR A 20 3.20 -15.99 -6.86
N ILE A 21 3.52 -16.50 -5.66
CA ILE A 21 3.53 -15.69 -4.43
C ILE A 21 4.58 -14.58 -4.53
N LEU A 22 5.78 -14.89 -5.02
CA LEU A 22 6.83 -13.90 -5.26
C LEU A 22 6.35 -12.80 -6.21
N GLY A 23 5.72 -13.17 -7.34
CA GLY A 23 5.17 -12.22 -8.29
C GLY A 23 4.09 -11.31 -7.69
N ILE A 24 3.22 -11.84 -6.84
CA ILE A 24 2.20 -11.04 -6.13
C ILE A 24 2.87 -10.04 -5.17
N VAL A 25 3.89 -10.46 -4.41
CA VAL A 25 4.62 -9.58 -3.49
C VAL A 25 5.35 -8.48 -4.25
N MET A 26 6.01 -8.81 -5.37
CA MET A 26 6.69 -7.84 -6.24
C MET A 26 5.70 -6.81 -6.81
N LEU A 27 4.54 -7.25 -7.30
CA LEU A 27 3.50 -6.36 -7.79
C LEU A 27 2.99 -5.42 -6.68
N LYS A 28 2.81 -5.92 -5.47
CA LYS A 28 2.44 -5.12 -4.29
C LYS A 28 3.47 -4.03 -3.99
N TYR A 29 4.76 -4.36 -4.08
CA TYR A 29 5.85 -3.41 -3.89
C TYR A 29 5.92 -2.35 -5.00
N LEU A 30 5.63 -2.75 -6.25
CA LEU A 30 5.50 -1.83 -7.36
C LEU A 30 4.36 -0.82 -7.12
N LEU A 31 3.19 -1.30 -6.68
CA LEU A 31 2.06 -0.43 -6.36
C LEU A 31 2.37 0.55 -5.20
N PHE A 32 3.10 0.10 -4.19
CA PHE A 32 3.59 0.93 -3.09
C PHE A 32 4.41 2.12 -3.61
N THR A 33 5.39 1.88 -4.48
CA THR A 33 6.24 2.93 -5.06
C THR A 33 5.48 3.78 -6.09
N TYR A 34 4.54 3.18 -6.81
CA TYR A 34 3.76 3.86 -7.83
C TYR A 34 2.91 4.99 -7.23
N ILE A 35 2.26 4.76 -6.08
CA ILE A 35 1.40 5.75 -5.42
C ILE A 35 2.15 7.04 -5.07
N THR A 36 3.40 6.94 -4.61
CA THR A 36 4.19 8.12 -4.19
C THR A 36 4.75 8.91 -5.37
N THR A 37 4.98 8.25 -6.51
CA THR A 37 5.68 8.83 -7.66
C THR A 37 4.73 9.31 -8.75
N THR A 38 3.59 8.63 -8.95
CA THR A 38 2.64 8.94 -10.04
C THR A 38 1.97 10.31 -9.91
N THR A 39 2.03 10.92 -8.73
CA THR A 39 1.32 12.19 -8.46
C THR A 39 2.10 13.40 -8.95
N VAL A 40 3.43 13.29 -9.02
CA VAL A 40 4.35 14.37 -9.43
C VAL A 40 4.01 14.97 -10.81
N PRO A 41 3.80 14.18 -11.89
CA PRO A 41 3.45 14.75 -13.20
C PRO A 41 2.10 15.47 -13.20
N SER A 42 1.16 15.08 -12.33
CA SER A 42 -0.19 15.66 -12.23
C SER A 42 -0.26 16.87 -11.30
N PHE A 43 0.86 17.35 -10.75
CA PHE A 43 0.89 18.53 -9.88
C PHE A 43 0.23 19.77 -10.48
N PRO A 44 0.47 20.15 -11.75
CA PRO A 44 -0.18 21.33 -12.34
C PRO A 44 -1.69 21.18 -12.43
N GLU A 45 -2.18 19.98 -12.76
CA GLU A 45 -3.61 19.68 -12.88
C GLU A 45 -4.30 19.77 -11.52
N ILE A 46 -3.76 19.09 -10.50
CA ILE A 46 -4.26 19.14 -9.11
C ILE A 46 -4.27 20.57 -8.58
N GLN A 47 -3.24 21.36 -8.92
CA GLN A 47 -3.16 22.77 -8.52
C GLN A 47 -4.31 23.59 -9.11
N SER A 48 -4.62 23.38 -10.39
CA SER A 48 -5.69 24.07 -11.10
C SER A 48 -7.09 23.61 -10.65
N GLU A 49 -7.26 22.32 -10.39
CA GLU A 49 -8.53 21.71 -10.01
C GLU A 49 -8.99 22.14 -8.61
N PHE A 50 -8.08 22.12 -7.64
CA PHE A 50 -8.38 22.51 -6.26
C PHE A 50 -8.08 23.98 -5.95
N ALA A 51 -7.56 24.75 -6.93
CA ALA A 51 -7.13 26.14 -6.78
C ALA A 51 -6.19 26.36 -5.58
N ILE A 52 -5.18 25.50 -5.44
CA ILE A 52 -4.25 25.46 -4.29
C ILE A 52 -2.87 26.05 -4.61
N ASN A 53 -2.08 26.30 -3.57
CA ASN A 53 -0.69 26.78 -3.72
C ASN A 53 0.32 25.62 -3.86
N TYR A 54 1.57 25.92 -4.24
CA TYR A 54 2.63 24.92 -4.41
C TYR A 54 2.94 24.13 -3.13
N ALA A 55 2.84 24.75 -1.95
CA ALA A 55 3.07 24.07 -0.69
C ALA A 55 1.98 23.01 -0.42
N GLN A 56 0.72 23.33 -0.74
CA GLN A 56 -0.43 22.44 -0.69
C GLN A 56 -0.29 21.27 -1.67
N VAL A 57 0.14 21.53 -2.91
CA VAL A 57 0.41 20.45 -3.86
C VAL A 57 1.48 19.49 -3.32
N ASN A 58 2.53 19.99 -2.67
CA ASN A 58 3.57 19.13 -2.08
C ASN A 58 3.04 18.21 -0.96
N TRP A 59 2.00 18.63 -0.22
CA TRP A 59 1.36 17.79 0.79
C TRP A 59 0.73 16.52 0.20
N THR A 60 0.35 16.54 -1.08
CA THR A 60 -0.24 15.37 -1.76
C THR A 60 0.73 14.18 -1.89
N VAL A 61 2.03 14.41 -1.74
CA VAL A 61 3.07 13.37 -1.66
C VAL A 61 3.47 13.08 -0.22
N ALA A 62 3.54 14.12 0.64
CA ALA A 62 3.90 13.95 2.04
C ALA A 62 2.86 13.14 2.83
N ILE A 63 1.57 13.40 2.63
CA ILE A 63 0.48 12.72 3.35
C ILE A 63 0.43 11.20 3.11
N PRO A 64 0.47 10.69 1.86
CA PRO A 64 0.55 9.25 1.65
C PRO A 64 1.85 8.67 2.25
N ALA A 65 2.97 9.40 2.21
CA ALA A 65 4.21 8.96 2.88
C ALA A 65 4.06 8.88 4.42
N LEU A 66 3.29 9.78 5.04
CA LEU A 66 2.92 9.67 6.46
C LEU A 66 2.08 8.41 6.71
N GLY A 67 1.07 8.14 5.87
CA GLY A 67 0.28 6.91 5.95
C GLY A 67 1.15 5.64 5.84
N LEU A 68 2.12 5.65 4.91
CA LEU A 68 3.11 4.57 4.74
C LEU A 68 4.03 4.40 5.96
N SER A 69 4.32 5.48 6.69
CA SER A 69 5.19 5.46 7.88
C SER A 69 4.43 4.99 9.12
N VAL A 70 3.16 5.36 9.24
CA VAL A 70 2.29 4.99 10.37
C VAL A 70 1.77 3.56 10.24
N GLY A 71 1.42 3.13 9.01
CA GLY A 71 0.83 1.82 8.78
C GLY A 71 1.62 0.62 9.33
N PRO A 72 2.95 0.53 9.17
CA PRO A 72 3.79 -0.52 9.75
C PRO A 72 3.55 -0.80 11.23
N LEU A 73 3.29 0.24 12.02
CA LEU A 73 3.03 0.12 13.46
C LEU A 73 1.80 -0.73 13.78
N PHE A 74 0.79 -0.69 12.91
CA PHE A 74 -0.46 -1.44 13.08
C PHE A 74 -0.40 -2.78 12.35
N TRP A 75 0.04 -2.77 11.08
CA TRP A 75 0.03 -3.96 10.24
C TRP A 75 1.04 -5.02 10.67
N SER A 76 2.16 -4.62 11.27
CA SER A 76 3.15 -5.56 11.80
C SER A 76 2.53 -6.45 12.88
N SER A 77 1.95 -5.86 13.94
CA SER A 77 1.30 -6.62 15.02
C SER A 77 0.07 -7.41 14.52
N LEU A 78 -0.73 -6.84 13.63
CA LEU A 78 -1.88 -7.55 13.04
C LEU A 78 -1.44 -8.77 12.23
N SER A 79 -0.29 -8.70 11.56
CA SER A 79 0.20 -9.80 10.71
C SER A 79 0.66 -11.00 11.50
N GLU A 80 1.10 -10.80 12.75
CA GLU A 80 1.49 -11.88 13.67
C GLU A 80 0.26 -12.58 14.27
N ILE A 81 -0.82 -11.84 14.55
CA ILE A 81 -2.03 -12.38 15.17
C ILE A 81 -2.93 -13.08 14.14
N TYR A 82 -3.21 -12.43 13.02
CA TYR A 82 -4.20 -12.89 12.03
C TYR A 82 -3.56 -13.52 10.78
N GLY A 83 -2.24 -13.48 10.68
CA GLY A 83 -1.50 -13.98 9.54
C GLY A 83 -1.37 -12.97 8.40
N ARG A 84 -0.28 -13.13 7.64
CA ARG A 84 0.17 -12.20 6.59
C ARG A 84 -0.85 -12.04 5.44
N ARG A 85 -1.53 -13.12 5.04
CA ARG A 85 -2.47 -13.10 3.91
C ARG A 85 -3.66 -12.16 4.15
N ILE A 86 -4.23 -12.17 5.35
CA ILE A 86 -5.40 -11.34 5.69
C ILE A 86 -5.00 -9.87 5.66
N VAL A 87 -3.84 -9.53 6.25
CA VAL A 87 -3.30 -8.16 6.25
C VAL A 87 -3.09 -7.63 4.84
N PHE A 88 -2.55 -8.45 3.93
CA PHE A 88 -2.40 -8.04 2.52
C PHE A 88 -3.74 -7.76 1.85
N ILE A 89 -4.76 -8.61 2.06
CA ILE A 89 -6.08 -8.44 1.46
C ILE A 89 -6.73 -7.16 2.00
N VAL A 90 -6.81 -7.00 3.33
CA VAL A 90 -7.43 -5.84 3.98
C VAL A 90 -6.75 -4.54 3.57
N GLY A 91 -5.41 -4.50 3.61
CA GLY A 91 -4.67 -3.30 3.17
C GLY A 91 -4.92 -2.96 1.70
N THR A 92 -5.00 -3.97 0.82
CA THR A 92 -5.32 -3.75 -0.61
C THR A 92 -6.75 -3.23 -0.79
N THR A 93 -7.72 -3.75 -0.05
CA THR A 93 -9.09 -3.25 -0.08
C THR A 93 -9.16 -1.79 0.37
N ILE A 94 -8.48 -1.42 1.46
CA ILE A 94 -8.39 -0.03 1.92
C ILE A 94 -7.78 0.85 0.83
N ALA A 95 -6.67 0.41 0.22
CA ALA A 95 -6.01 1.15 -0.84
C ALA A 95 -6.92 1.34 -2.07
N LEU A 96 -7.69 0.31 -2.44
CA LEU A 96 -8.63 0.35 -3.57
C LEU A 96 -9.77 1.34 -3.29
N VAL A 97 -10.43 1.23 -2.13
CA VAL A 97 -11.51 2.15 -1.75
C VAL A 97 -11.00 3.58 -1.65
N SER A 98 -9.79 3.78 -1.10
CA SER A 98 -9.17 5.10 -1.02
C SER A 98 -8.81 5.67 -2.39
N THR A 99 -8.43 4.82 -3.35
CA THR A 99 -8.16 5.25 -4.73
C THR A 99 -9.44 5.73 -5.41
N ILE A 100 -10.55 5.02 -5.22
CA ILE A 100 -11.87 5.46 -5.70
C ILE A 100 -12.27 6.77 -5.01
N GLY A 101 -12.06 6.86 -3.69
CA GLY A 101 -12.32 8.08 -2.92
C GLY A 101 -11.53 9.29 -3.42
N ALA A 102 -10.26 9.10 -3.79
CA ALA A 102 -9.44 10.16 -4.37
C ALA A 102 -9.92 10.58 -5.77
N ALA A 103 -10.46 9.65 -6.57
CA ALA A 103 -10.95 9.93 -7.91
C ALA A 103 -12.30 10.70 -7.94
N VAL A 104 -13.10 10.59 -6.87
CA VAL A 104 -14.42 11.24 -6.75
C VAL A 104 -14.37 12.43 -5.77
N ALA A 105 -13.19 12.81 -5.28
CA ALA A 105 -13.06 13.86 -4.29
C ALA A 105 -13.19 15.26 -4.91
N ASP A 106 -14.34 15.92 -4.69
CA ASP A 106 -14.56 17.31 -5.11
C ASP A 106 -13.85 18.36 -4.22
N ARG A 107 -13.27 17.91 -3.10
CA ARG A 107 -12.62 18.78 -2.10
C ARG A 107 -11.21 18.32 -1.79
N TYR A 108 -10.30 19.28 -1.67
CA TYR A 108 -8.89 19.04 -1.33
C TYR A 108 -8.71 18.24 -0.03
N ASP A 109 -9.50 18.54 1.01
CA ASP A 109 -9.41 17.83 2.30
C ASP A 109 -9.79 16.35 2.15
N GLY A 110 -10.84 16.06 1.35
CA GLY A 110 -11.29 14.70 1.07
C GLY A 110 -10.29 13.93 0.23
N TYR A 111 -9.72 14.58 -0.77
CA TYR A 111 -8.62 14.04 -1.56
C TYR A 111 -7.42 13.69 -0.67
N MET A 112 -7.06 14.58 0.27
CA MET A 112 -5.93 14.37 1.16
C MET A 112 -6.15 13.22 2.15
N ALA A 113 -7.36 13.12 2.71
CA ALA A 113 -7.74 11.98 3.55
C ALA A 113 -7.66 10.66 2.76
N ALA A 114 -8.17 10.65 1.53
CA ALA A 114 -8.06 9.50 0.64
C ALA A 114 -6.59 9.13 0.36
N ARG A 115 -5.72 10.11 0.13
CA ARG A 115 -4.26 9.86 -0.02
C ARG A 115 -3.64 9.24 1.23
N PHE A 116 -4.01 9.70 2.43
CA PHE A 116 -3.51 9.11 3.67
C PHE A 116 -3.87 7.63 3.78
N PHE A 117 -5.16 7.28 3.58
CA PHE A 117 -5.62 5.90 3.67
C PHE A 117 -5.08 5.01 2.54
N GLN A 118 -4.84 5.58 1.35
CA GLN A 118 -4.18 4.88 0.26
C GLN A 118 -2.73 4.48 0.65
N GLY A 119 -1.97 5.39 1.27
CA GLY A 119 -0.66 5.09 1.85
C GLY A 119 -0.75 4.06 2.99
N PHE A 120 -1.67 4.26 3.93
CA PHE A 120 -1.88 3.34 5.04
C PHE A 120 -2.20 1.91 4.59
N GLY A 121 -3.08 1.73 3.59
CA GLY A 121 -3.45 0.41 3.06
C GLY A 121 -2.36 -0.28 2.23
N THR A 122 -1.43 0.49 1.65
CA THR A 122 -0.31 -0.04 0.87
C THR A 122 0.94 -0.34 1.68
N SER A 123 1.04 0.21 2.89
CA SER A 123 2.19 0.00 3.79
C SER A 123 2.49 -1.46 4.21
N PRO A 124 1.55 -2.43 4.23
CA PRO A 124 1.91 -3.83 4.47
C PRO A 124 2.92 -4.38 3.46
N ALA A 125 3.03 -3.79 2.27
CA ALA A 125 3.99 -4.19 1.26
C ALA A 125 5.44 -4.05 1.78
N SER A 126 5.77 -2.97 2.48
CA SER A 126 7.15 -2.69 2.92
C SER A 126 7.59 -3.52 4.13
N THR A 127 6.65 -3.85 5.03
CA THR A 127 6.95 -4.61 6.25
C THR A 127 6.92 -6.11 6.02
N VAL A 128 5.92 -6.59 5.29
CA VAL A 128 5.73 -8.03 5.12
C VAL A 128 6.56 -8.57 3.96
N GLY A 129 6.83 -7.76 2.93
CA GLY A 129 7.65 -8.14 1.77
C GLY A 129 9.12 -8.42 2.09
N MET A 130 9.71 -7.76 3.10
CA MET A 130 11.09 -8.04 3.54
C MET A 130 11.23 -9.33 4.34
N ALA A 131 10.11 -9.90 4.82
CA ALA A 131 10.10 -11.10 5.65
C ALA A 131 9.67 -12.36 4.88
N VAL A 132 9.45 -12.28 3.56
CA VAL A 132 9.12 -13.41 2.67
C VAL A 132 10.35 -13.89 1.93
#